data_AF-A0A6J4YAT8-F1
#
_entry.id   AF-A0A6J4YAT8-F1
#
_cell.length_a   1.000
_cell.length_b   1.000
_cell.length_c   1.000
_cell.angle_alpha   90.00
_cell.angle_beta   90.00
_cell.angle_gamma   90.00
#
_symmetry.space_group_name_H-M   'P 1'
#
loop_
_entity.id
_entity.type
_entity.pdbx_description
1 polymer ?
#
loop_
_entity_poly.entity_id
_entity_poly.type
_entity_poly.pdbx_seq_one_letter_code
_entity_poly.pdbx_strand_id
1 'polypeptide(L)'
;MNPLLKYLLSFKLLYMVVGGFIFYLISILIDPIFIPTLQISDNSCLKWTETRSGFQKQTECIEFKDKLAELKYRHNRKMESRRANKMIGLFIAASVVTLLLMVLNPSLFFGAGVRIEDYTGAVATAVFYGIILGFILPVFYQSLLPPPAEWLPAELEEIRTARINLILKRIAD
;
A
#
# COMPACT_ATOMS: atom_id res chain seq x y z
N MET A 1 26.68 21.35 17.84
CA MET A 1 25.86 21.03 16.65
C MET A 1 25.05 22.28 16.29
N ASN A 2 25.15 22.78 15.05
CA ASN A 2 24.51 24.04 14.63
C ASN A 2 22.98 23.94 14.78
N PRO A 3 22.27 24.89 15.42
CA PRO A 3 20.83 24.80 15.68
C PRO A 3 20.01 24.58 14.40
N LEU A 4 20.40 25.21 13.30
CA LEU A 4 19.77 25.05 11.98
C LEU A 4 19.80 23.59 11.49
N LEU A 5 20.93 22.90 11.70
CA LEU A 5 21.10 21.49 11.35
C LEU A 5 20.20 20.60 12.20
N LYS A 6 20.06 20.90 13.50
CA LYS A 6 19.17 20.17 14.42
C LYS A 6 17.71 20.32 14.02
N TYR A 7 17.26 21.53 13.66
CA TYR A 7 15.90 21.79 13.21
C TYR A 7 15.58 21.12 11.87
N LEU A 8 16.49 21.17 10.89
CA LEU A 8 16.32 20.53 9.58
C LEU A 8 16.28 19.00 9.68
N LEU A 9 17.16 18.40 10.49
CA LEU A 9 17.12 16.96 10.79
C LEU A 9 15.81 16.57 11.49
N SER A 10 15.34 17.40 12.42
CA SER A 10 14.08 17.18 13.13
C SER A 10 12.87 17.26 12.19
N PHE A 11 12.86 18.22 11.24
CA PHE A 11 11.80 18.33 10.25
C PHE A 11 11.74 17.12 9.32
N LYS A 12 12.86 16.72 8.71
CA LYS A 12 12.91 15.59 7.77
C LYS A 12 12.48 14.28 8.44
N LEU A 13 12.94 14.06 9.67
CA LEU A 13 12.52 12.91 10.47
C LEU A 13 11.02 12.95 10.77
N LEU A 14 10.51 14.09 11.25
CA LEU A 14 9.09 14.26 11.54
C LEU A 14 8.23 14.05 10.27
N TYR A 15 8.65 14.61 9.15
CA TYR A 15 8.01 14.43 7.85
C TYR A 15 7.96 12.96 7.45
N MET A 16 9.07 12.23 7.60
CA MET A 16 9.10 10.80 7.33
C MET A 16 8.10 10.05 8.22
N VAL A 17 8.19 10.20 9.54
CA VAL A 17 7.36 9.46 10.49
C VAL A 17 5.87 9.81 10.32
N VAL A 18 5.51 11.09 10.38
CA VAL A 18 4.11 11.52 10.30
C VAL A 18 3.55 11.28 8.90
N GLY A 19 4.31 11.62 7.85
CA GLY A 19 3.89 11.38 6.48
C GLY A 19 3.70 9.89 6.19
N GLY A 20 4.62 9.04 6.64
CA GLY A 20 4.53 7.59 6.47
C GLY A 20 3.34 7.02 7.21
N PHE A 21 3.03 7.55 8.40
CA PHE A 21 1.85 7.15 9.15
C PHE A 21 0.55 7.55 8.44
N ILE A 22 0.49 8.75 7.85
CA ILE A 22 -0.67 9.18 7.04
C ILE A 22 -0.86 8.26 5.83
N PHE A 23 0.20 7.94 5.09
CA PHE A 23 0.11 7.02 3.94
C PHE A 23 -0.26 5.59 4.37
N TYR A 24 0.19 5.16 5.54
CA TYR A 24 -0.27 3.92 6.16
C TYR A 24 -1.77 3.94 6.44
N LEU A 25 -2.29 5.00 7.08
CA LEU A 25 -3.72 5.15 7.35
C LEU A 25 -4.56 5.13 6.06
N ILE A 26 -4.12 5.87 5.03
CA ILE A 26 -4.78 5.85 3.72
C ILE A 26 -4.77 4.42 3.14
N SER A 27 -3.65 3.71 3.24
CA SER A 27 -3.49 2.36 2.72
C SER A 27 -4.47 1.36 3.35
N ILE A 28 -4.64 1.40 4.68
CA ILE A 28 -5.54 0.49 5.40
C ILE A 28 -7.01 0.84 5.22
N LEU A 29 -7.35 2.11 4.94
CA LEU A 29 -8.72 2.54 4.66
C LEU A 29 -9.19 2.08 3.27
N ILE A 30 -8.28 2.00 2.30
CA ILE A 30 -8.58 1.53 0.94
C ILE A 30 -8.89 0.03 0.90
N ASP A 31 -8.21 -0.77 1.73
CA ASP A 31 -8.31 -2.24 1.70
C ASP A 31 -9.72 -2.80 1.90
N PRO A 32 -10.48 -2.45 2.96
CA PRO A 32 -11.81 -3.02 3.20
C PRO A 32 -12.81 -2.68 2.09
N ILE A 33 -12.64 -1.53 1.42
CA ILE A 33 -13.59 -1.02 0.43
C ILE A 33 -13.29 -1.57 -0.97
N PHE A 34 -12.01 -1.55 -1.38
CA PHE A 34 -11.63 -1.79 -2.77
C PHE A 34 -10.96 -3.16 -2.99
N ILE A 35 -10.42 -3.76 -1.94
CA ILE A 35 -9.65 -5.01 -2.00
C ILE A 35 -10.19 -6.05 -0.98
N PRO A 36 -11.50 -6.37 -0.99
CA PRO A 36 -12.03 -7.41 -0.12
C PRO A 36 -11.56 -8.79 -0.58
N THR A 37 -10.76 -9.45 0.27
CA THR A 37 -10.39 -10.85 0.09
C THR A 37 -11.46 -11.77 0.68
N LEU A 38 -11.74 -12.87 -0.01
CA LEU A 38 -12.68 -13.90 0.42
C LEU A 38 -11.92 -14.99 1.16
N GLN A 39 -12.50 -15.51 2.25
CA GLN A 39 -11.96 -16.69 2.92
C GLN A 39 -12.17 -17.93 2.04
N ILE A 40 -11.09 -18.68 1.88
CA ILE A 40 -11.03 -19.94 1.16
C ILE A 40 -10.56 -21.00 2.16
N SER A 41 -11.20 -22.17 2.16
CA SER A 41 -10.81 -23.28 3.03
C SER A 41 -9.49 -23.89 2.59
N ASP A 42 -8.64 -24.33 3.51
CA ASP A 42 -7.33 -24.92 3.18
C ASP A 42 -7.43 -26.14 2.25
N ASN A 43 -8.53 -26.89 2.31
CA ASN A 43 -8.79 -28.06 1.46
C ASN A 43 -9.53 -27.73 0.14
N SER A 44 -9.50 -26.47 -0.30
CA SER A 44 -10.18 -26.06 -1.53
C SER A 44 -9.46 -26.48 -2.80
N CYS A 45 -8.13 -26.62 -2.72
CA CYS A 45 -7.28 -26.98 -3.86
C CYS A 45 -6.95 -28.47 -3.82
N LEU A 46 -7.27 -29.17 -4.90
CA LEU A 46 -6.94 -30.59 -5.08
C LEU A 46 -5.56 -30.77 -5.71
N LYS A 47 -5.15 -29.82 -6.57
CA LYS A 47 -3.89 -29.92 -7.31
C LYS A 47 -3.23 -28.57 -7.51
N TRP A 48 -2.01 -28.48 -6.99
CA TRP A 48 -1.11 -27.36 -7.21
C TRP A 48 -0.21 -27.63 -8.41
N THR A 49 0.06 -26.59 -9.19
CA THR A 49 1.08 -26.60 -10.23
C THR A 49 2.06 -25.46 -10.00
N GLU A 50 3.31 -25.64 -10.41
CA GLU A 50 4.24 -24.52 -10.56
C GLU A 50 4.08 -23.94 -11.96
N THR A 51 3.41 -22.80 -12.05
CA THR A 51 3.40 -21.99 -13.26
C THR A 51 4.54 -20.99 -13.23
N ARG A 52 5.21 -20.81 -14.37
CA ARG A 52 6.24 -19.80 -14.52
C ARG A 52 5.63 -18.56 -15.14
N SER A 53 5.45 -17.50 -14.34
CA SER A 53 4.99 -16.20 -14.83
C SER A 53 6.19 -15.26 -14.90
N GLY A 54 6.79 -15.14 -16.10
CA GLY A 54 8.02 -14.39 -16.30
C GLY A 54 9.23 -15.00 -15.56
N PHE A 55 9.85 -14.23 -14.66
CA PHE A 55 11.02 -14.66 -13.88
C PHE A 55 10.65 -15.31 -12.52
N GLN A 56 9.39 -15.26 -12.09
CA GLN A 56 8.96 -15.82 -10.81
C GLN A 56 8.20 -17.14 -11.00
N LYS A 57 8.55 -18.13 -10.19
CA LYS A 57 7.73 -19.33 -9.99
C LYS A 57 6.54 -18.94 -9.12
N GLN A 58 5.33 -19.20 -9.59
CA GLN A 58 4.11 -19.02 -8.81
C GLN A 58 3.38 -20.35 -8.75
N THR A 59 3.03 -20.77 -7.54
CA THR A 59 2.17 -21.94 -7.33
C THR A 59 0.73 -21.54 -7.58
N GLU A 60 0.12 -22.16 -8.58
CA GLU A 60 -1.29 -21.92 -8.91
C GLU A 60 -2.09 -23.20 -8.69
N CYS A 61 -3.30 -23.04 -8.16
CA CYS A 61 -4.23 -24.16 -8.06
C CYS A 61 -4.94 -24.35 -9.41
N ILE A 62 -4.86 -25.56 -9.98
CA ILE A 62 -5.55 -25.89 -11.23
C ILE A 62 -6.88 -26.60 -10.96
N GLU A 63 -6.90 -27.52 -10.00
CA GLU A 63 -8.08 -28.33 -9.68
C GLU A 63 -8.66 -27.93 -8.33
N PHE A 64 -9.94 -27.60 -8.32
CA PHE A 64 -10.68 -27.16 -7.14
C PHE A 64 -11.72 -28.19 -6.75
N LYS A 65 -12.00 -28.28 -5.44
CA LYS A 65 -13.02 -29.18 -4.90
C LYS A 65 -14.42 -28.87 -5.43
N ASP A 66 -14.70 -27.59 -5.63
CA ASP A 66 -16.00 -27.06 -6.02
C ASP A 66 -15.84 -25.78 -6.84
N LYS A 67 -16.85 -25.48 -7.67
CA LYS A 67 -16.85 -24.29 -8.54
C LYS A 67 -16.82 -22.98 -7.73
N LEU A 68 -17.43 -22.96 -6.54
CA LEU A 68 -17.43 -21.77 -5.68
C LEU A 68 -16.00 -21.48 -5.16
N ALA A 69 -15.25 -22.50 -4.76
CA ALA A 69 -13.84 -22.36 -4.39
C ALA A 69 -12.98 -21.81 -5.54
N GLU A 70 -13.18 -22.31 -6.76
CA GLU A 70 -12.49 -21.78 -7.94
C GLU A 70 -12.78 -20.28 -8.13
N LEU A 71 -14.05 -19.88 -8.06
CA LEU A 71 -14.44 -18.48 -8.25
C LEU A 71 -13.90 -17.57 -7.14
N LYS A 72 -13.89 -18.03 -5.89
CA LYS A 72 -13.25 -17.30 -4.77
C LYS A 72 -11.75 -17.13 -4.99
N TYR A 73 -11.07 -18.18 -5.46
CA TYR A 73 -9.63 -18.13 -5.77
C TYR A 73 -9.32 -17.12 -6.88
N ARG A 74 -10.05 -17.18 -8.00
CA ARG A 74 -9.88 -16.24 -9.12
C ARG A 74 -10.14 -14.80 -8.69
N HIS A 75 -11.15 -14.57 -7.85
CA HIS A 75 -11.42 -13.26 -7.27
C HIS A 75 -10.25 -12.76 -6.40
N ASN A 76 -9.73 -13.59 -5.50
CA ASN A 76 -8.60 -13.22 -4.64
C ASN A 76 -7.33 -12.91 -5.46
N ARG A 77 -7.04 -13.64 -6.54
CA ARG A 77 -5.94 -13.32 -7.46
C ARG A 77 -6.13 -11.96 -8.13
N LYS A 78 -7.36 -11.61 -8.53
CA LYS A 78 -7.67 -10.27 -9.03
C LYS A 78 -7.46 -9.18 -7.97
N MET A 79 -7.78 -9.49 -6.71
CA MET A 79 -7.55 -8.57 -5.59
C MET A 79 -6.06 -8.39 -5.28
N GLU A 80 -5.24 -9.42 -5.45
CA GLU A 80 -3.77 -9.33 -5.34
C GLU A 80 -3.19 -8.32 -6.34
N SER A 81 -3.61 -8.39 -7.61
CA SER A 81 -3.22 -7.40 -8.63
C SER A 81 -3.65 -5.98 -8.25
N ARG A 82 -4.87 -5.81 -7.71
CA ARG A 82 -5.31 -4.50 -7.20
C ARG A 82 -4.48 -4.01 -6.04
N ARG A 83 -4.03 -4.91 -5.16
CA ARG A 83 -3.14 -4.58 -4.05
C ARG A 83 -1.78 -4.08 -4.55
N ALA A 84 -1.22 -4.73 -5.57
CA ALA A 84 0.01 -4.25 -6.21
C ALA A 84 -0.19 -2.84 -6.81
N ASN A 85 -1.27 -2.62 -7.55
CA ASN A 85 -1.59 -1.31 -8.13
C ASN A 85 -1.83 -0.24 -7.05
N LYS A 86 -2.46 -0.61 -5.92
CA LYS A 86 -2.62 0.28 -4.76
C LYS A 86 -1.25 0.73 -4.24
N MET A 87 -0.31 -0.19 -4.04
CA MET A 87 1.02 0.14 -3.54
C MET A 87 1.77 1.09 -4.49
N ILE A 88 1.68 0.84 -5.80
CA ILE A 88 2.25 1.74 -6.82
C ILE A 88 1.57 3.11 -6.78
N GLY A 89 0.24 3.15 -6.67
CA GLY A 89 -0.52 4.39 -6.55
C GLY A 89 -0.13 5.22 -5.33
N LEU A 90 0.04 4.59 -4.16
CA LEU A 90 0.50 5.25 -2.93
C LEU A 90 1.92 5.79 -3.08
N PHE A 91 2.83 5.03 -3.70
CA PHE A 91 4.19 5.47 -4.00
C PHE A 91 4.20 6.72 -4.90
N ILE A 92 3.41 6.71 -6.00
CA ILE A 92 3.31 7.85 -6.91
C ILE A 92 2.73 9.06 -6.16
N ALA A 93 1.64 8.87 -5.41
CA ALA A 93 1.02 9.93 -4.63
C ALA A 93 1.99 10.55 -3.62
N ALA A 94 2.75 9.73 -2.87
CA ALA A 94 3.75 10.20 -1.92
C ALA A 94 4.89 10.97 -2.60
N SER A 95 5.33 10.50 -3.77
CA SER A 95 6.35 11.19 -4.58
C SER A 95 5.86 12.56 -5.05
N VAL A 96 4.63 12.62 -5.58
CA VAL A 96 4.01 13.88 -6.05
C VAL A 96 3.81 14.86 -4.90
N VAL A 97 3.26 14.42 -3.76
CA VAL A 97 3.09 15.27 -2.57
C VAL A 97 4.44 15.80 -2.09
N THR A 98 5.46 14.95 -2.05
CA THR A 98 6.81 15.39 -1.65
C THR A 98 7.38 16.42 -2.62
N LEU A 99 7.23 16.19 -3.93
CA LEU A 99 7.69 17.12 -4.95
C LEU A 99 6.96 18.48 -4.84
N LEU A 100 5.64 18.46 -4.63
CA LEU A 100 4.86 19.69 -4.41
C LEU A 100 5.35 20.45 -3.18
N LEU A 101 5.61 19.77 -2.06
CA LEU A 101 6.17 20.39 -0.86
C LEU A 101 7.57 20.98 -1.10
N MET A 102 8.41 20.30 -1.87
CA MET A 102 9.72 20.81 -2.27
C MET A 102 9.63 22.06 -3.15
N VAL A 103 8.67 22.11 -4.08
CA VAL A 103 8.43 23.28 -4.93
C VAL A 103 7.91 24.46 -4.11
N LEU A 104 6.97 24.21 -3.19
CA LEU A 104 6.38 25.25 -2.34
C LEU A 104 7.37 25.79 -1.31
N ASN A 105 8.24 24.94 -0.75
CA ASN A 105 9.23 25.35 0.24
C ASN A 105 10.53 24.52 0.14
N PRO A 106 11.43 24.85 -0.80
CA PRO A 106 12.65 24.07 -1.07
C PRO A 106 13.64 24.11 0.10
N SER A 107 13.61 25.18 0.89
CA SER A 107 14.54 25.39 2.00
C SER A 107 14.46 24.30 3.07
N LEU A 108 13.30 23.66 3.22
CA LEU A 108 13.07 22.56 4.17
C LEU A 108 13.78 21.26 3.76
N PHE A 109 14.07 21.09 2.46
CA PHE A 109 14.62 19.85 1.91
C PHE A 109 16.09 19.97 1.51
N PHE A 110 16.48 21.08 0.87
CA PHE A 110 17.82 21.24 0.27
C PHE A 110 18.76 22.17 1.05
N GLY A 111 18.28 22.83 2.11
CA GLY A 111 19.06 23.80 2.88
C GLY A 111 18.91 25.24 2.36
N ALA A 112 19.32 26.21 3.17
CA ALA A 112 19.17 27.63 2.83
C ALA A 112 20.04 28.01 1.63
N GLY A 113 19.44 28.64 0.62
CA GLY A 113 20.14 29.16 -0.57
C GLY A 113 20.15 28.24 -1.80
N VAL A 114 19.64 27.00 -1.70
CA VAL A 114 19.50 26.12 -2.87
C VAL A 114 18.26 26.53 -3.66
N ARG A 115 18.46 26.97 -4.90
CA ARG A 115 17.39 27.22 -5.88
C ARG A 115 17.09 25.93 -6.65
N ILE A 116 15.83 25.72 -7.01
CA ILE A 116 15.37 24.57 -7.83
C ILE A 116 15.76 24.81 -9.30
N GLU A 117 17.03 25.06 -9.56
CA GLU A 117 17.56 25.12 -10.93
C GLU A 117 17.93 23.69 -11.39
N ASP A 118 18.31 22.82 -10.44
CA ASP A 118 18.51 21.38 -10.66
C ASP A 118 17.22 20.57 -10.45
N TYR A 119 16.30 20.65 -11.43
CA TYR A 119 15.06 19.86 -11.45
C TYR A 119 15.28 18.35 -11.25
N THR A 120 16.40 17.82 -11.75
CA THR A 120 16.76 16.40 -11.66
C THR A 120 16.99 15.96 -10.21
N GLY A 121 17.63 16.81 -9.39
CA GLY A 121 17.88 16.53 -7.98
C GLY A 121 16.60 16.53 -7.15
N ALA A 122 15.68 17.45 -7.45
CA ALA A 122 14.38 17.52 -6.78
C ALA A 122 13.52 16.29 -7.07
N VAL A 123 13.45 15.86 -8.34
CA VAL A 123 12.69 14.66 -8.73
C VAL A 123 13.28 13.40 -8.09
N ALA A 124 14.61 13.22 -8.12
CA ALA A 124 15.26 12.07 -7.50
C ALA A 124 14.99 12.01 -5.98
N THR A 125 15.04 13.17 -5.32
CA THR A 125 14.76 13.27 -3.88
C THR A 125 13.29 12.96 -3.58
N ALA A 126 12.35 13.48 -4.38
CA ALA A 126 10.93 13.20 -4.23
C ALA A 126 10.61 11.70 -4.41
N VAL A 127 11.21 11.04 -5.41
CA VAL A 127 11.09 9.58 -5.60
C VAL A 127 11.64 8.82 -4.41
N PHE A 128 12.80 9.21 -3.88
CA PHE A 128 13.40 8.59 -2.70
C PHE A 128 12.48 8.65 -1.48
N TYR A 129 11.92 9.82 -1.18
CA TYR A 129 10.93 9.95 -0.10
C TYR A 129 9.64 9.20 -0.43
N GLY A 130 9.22 9.14 -1.69
CA GLY A 130 8.07 8.34 -2.13
C GLY A 130 8.22 6.87 -1.79
N ILE A 131 9.42 6.28 -1.96
CA ILE A 131 9.70 4.90 -1.55
C ILE A 131 9.59 4.75 -0.03
N ILE A 132 10.18 5.68 0.73
CA ILE A 132 10.14 5.62 2.20
C ILE A 132 8.71 5.72 2.71
N LEU A 133 7.97 6.74 2.27
CA LEU A 133 6.63 7.08 2.74
C LEU A 133 5.55 6.13 2.20
N GLY A 134 5.68 5.70 0.94
CA GLY A 134 4.69 4.86 0.27
C GLY A 134 4.91 3.36 0.45
N PHE A 135 6.11 2.93 0.85
CA PHE A 135 6.46 1.51 0.97
C PHE A 135 7.10 1.16 2.31
N ILE A 136 8.28 1.72 2.63
CA ILE A 136 9.07 1.27 3.79
C ILE A 136 8.33 1.51 5.10
N LEU A 137 7.89 2.74 5.34
CA LEU A 137 7.22 3.10 6.59
C LEU A 137 5.85 2.42 6.74
N PRO A 138 4.97 2.36 5.73
CA PRO A 138 3.72 1.61 5.83
C PRO A 138 3.92 0.13 6.18
N VAL A 139 4.92 -0.53 5.59
CA VAL A 139 5.27 -1.92 5.94
C VAL A 139 5.76 -2.01 7.38
N PHE A 140 6.61 -1.07 7.80
CA PHE A 140 7.07 -1.00 9.18
C PHE A 140 5.90 -0.81 10.17
N TYR A 141 4.98 0.12 9.91
CA TYR A 141 3.79 0.32 10.73
C TYR A 141 2.89 -0.91 10.76
N GLN A 142 2.73 -1.61 9.64
CA GLN A 142 1.95 -2.85 9.59
C GLN A 142 2.55 -3.97 10.44
N SER A 143 3.88 -3.99 10.62
CA SER A 143 4.55 -4.95 11.53
C SER A 143 4.51 -4.56 13.00
N LEU A 144 4.41 -3.25 13.30
CA LEU A 144 4.46 -2.73 14.66
C LEU A 144 3.06 -2.60 15.31
N LEU A 145 2.08 -2.20 14.52
CA LEU A 145 0.72 -1.94 14.98
C LEU A 145 -0.15 -3.21 14.89
N PRO A 146 -1.15 -3.34 15.77
CA PRO A 146 -2.10 -4.44 15.67
C PRO A 146 -2.86 -4.41 14.33
N PRO A 147 -3.42 -5.55 13.90
CA PRO A 147 -4.22 -5.63 12.68
C PRO A 147 -5.29 -4.53 12.64
N PRO A 148 -5.49 -3.85 11.50
CA PRO A 148 -6.47 -2.77 11.39
C PRO A 148 -7.89 -3.17 11.82
N ALA A 149 -8.25 -4.44 11.72
CA ALA A 149 -9.56 -4.94 12.16
C ALA A 149 -9.83 -4.75 13.66
N GLU A 150 -8.80 -4.65 14.50
CA GLU A 150 -8.97 -4.57 15.95
C GLU A 150 -9.22 -3.14 16.46
N TRP A 151 -8.87 -2.12 15.66
CA TRP A 151 -8.90 -0.72 16.10
C TRP A 151 -9.50 0.25 15.09
N LEU A 152 -9.78 -0.19 13.86
CA LEU A 152 -10.56 0.62 12.92
C LEU A 152 -12.02 0.75 13.39
N PRO A 153 -12.72 1.83 13.00
CA PRO A 153 -14.14 1.99 13.28
C PRO A 153 -14.97 0.83 12.73
N ALA A 154 -15.99 0.41 13.50
CA ALA A 154 -16.85 -0.72 13.17
C ALA A 154 -17.56 -0.55 11.80
N GLU A 155 -17.83 0.68 11.38
CA GLU A 155 -18.44 1.00 10.10
C GLU A 155 -17.62 0.46 8.91
N LEU A 156 -16.29 0.42 9.01
CA LEU A 156 -15.45 -0.14 7.94
C LEU A 156 -15.54 -1.66 7.88
N GLU A 157 -15.73 -2.31 9.02
CA GLU A 157 -15.96 -3.76 9.07
C GLU A 157 -17.33 -4.12 8.49
N GLU A 158 -18.36 -3.32 8.78
CA GLU A 158 -19.69 -3.47 8.17
C GLU A 158 -19.62 -3.30 6.65
N ILE A 159 -18.94 -2.25 6.16
CA ILE A 159 -18.74 -2.03 4.73
C ILE A 159 -18.01 -3.22 4.09
N ARG A 160 -16.95 -3.72 4.75
CA ARG A 160 -16.20 -4.89 4.27
C ARG A 160 -17.10 -6.12 4.16
N THR A 161 -17.89 -6.38 5.19
CA THR A 161 -18.80 -7.53 5.25
C THR A 161 -19.90 -7.43 4.18
N ALA A 162 -20.49 -6.25 4.03
CA ALA A 162 -21.47 -5.98 2.98
C ALA A 162 -20.87 -6.19 1.57
N ARG A 163 -19.64 -5.74 1.34
CA ARG A 163 -18.91 -5.98 0.08
C ARG A 163 -18.67 -7.47 -0.16
N ILE A 164 -18.22 -8.20 0.85
CA ILE A 164 -18.01 -9.66 0.76
C ILE A 164 -19.30 -10.38 0.39
N ASN A 165 -20.41 -10.06 1.07
CA ASN A 165 -21.72 -10.68 0.82
C ASN A 165 -22.23 -10.39 -0.60
N LEU A 166 -22.08 -9.16 -1.08
CA LEU A 166 -22.43 -8.79 -2.46
C LEU A 166 -21.60 -9.57 -3.49
N ILE A 167 -20.30 -9.74 -3.23
CA ILE A 167 -19.41 -10.51 -4.11
C ILE A 167 -19.80 -11.98 -4.11
N LEU A 168 -20.04 -12.57 -2.93
CA LEU A 168 -20.45 -13.97 -2.81
C LEU A 168 -21.77 -14.23 -3.53
N LYS A 169 -22.75 -13.33 -3.38
CA LYS A 169 -24.02 -13.42 -4.12
C LYS A 169 -23.79 -13.41 -5.63
N ARG A 170 -23.01 -12.44 -6.13
CA ARG A 170 -22.70 -12.31 -7.56
C ARG A 170 -21.92 -13.51 -8.13
N ILE A 171 -21.17 -14.23 -7.29
CA ILE A 171 -20.41 -15.41 -7.69
C ILE A 171 -21.28 -16.67 -7.66
N ALA A 172 -22.30 -16.71 -6.81
CA ALA A 172 -23.22 -17.84 -6.66
C ALA A 172 -24.37 -17.82 -7.69
N ASP A 173 -24.79 -16.63 -8.14
CA ASP A 173 -25.72 -16.41 -9.25
C ASP A 173 -25.07 -16.76 -10.61
#